data_AF-A0A0L0CB50-F1
#
_entry.id   AF-A0A0L0CB50-F1
#
_cell.length_a   1.000
_cell.length_b   1.000
_cell.length_c   1.000
_cell.angle_alpha   90.00
_cell.angle_beta   90.00
_cell.angle_gamma   90.00
#
_symmetry.space_group_name_H-M   'P 1'
#
loop_
_entity.id
_entity.type
_entity.pdbx_description
1 polymer ?
#
loop_
_entity_poly.entity_id
_entity_poly.type
_entity_poly.pdbx_seq_one_letter_code
_entity_poly.pdbx_strand_id
1 'polypeptide(L)'
;MDEVLSSKPIAALEKSDNLIKTYILLLERKLKNCILWENYNNENETKCLDLEEELFSLKLQQQENKQQGDLHKKQMEKVNDENVKLKSENEQLKLEIIKLQEEIEKLKNNNCNQNNRIERTISIDNTENSDANSVLVKGFTELQLCTIPKINIINLCHHMKIQISDKDIVKVKNKESKYNERLKLKPDKIQLIVEFRTSDLKVEFLKNKDKLKQQPDLADIEIIDYVSDEVFNLYQYAKMLKDHGYASIYWRNNCVYAKKIRSSLCDPILIKSKNDVDNLKEAKE
;
A
#
# COMPACT_ATOMS: atom_id res chain seq x y z
N MET A 1 75.01 76.14 58.37
CA MET A 1 75.31 74.72 58.64
C MET A 1 73.99 74.02 58.87
N ASP A 2 73.47 73.58 57.73
CA ASP A 2 72.67 72.41 57.40
C ASP A 2 72.11 71.47 58.48
N GLU A 3 70.91 70.97 58.12
CA GLU A 3 70.36 69.63 58.40
C GLU A 3 69.95 69.32 59.86
N VAL A 4 68.77 68.78 60.19
CA VAL A 4 67.97 67.75 59.51
C VAL A 4 66.48 68.01 59.80
N LEU A 5 65.70 68.28 58.76
CA LEU A 5 64.24 68.14 58.81
C LEU A 5 63.91 66.65 58.88
N SER A 6 63.33 66.24 60.01
CA SER A 6 62.81 64.89 60.25
C SER A 6 61.68 64.56 59.28
N SER A 7 62.02 63.97 58.13
CA SER A 7 61.13 63.54 57.05
C SER A 7 60.50 62.16 57.29
N LYS A 8 60.29 61.75 58.55
CA LYS A 8 59.78 60.41 58.89
C LYS A 8 58.25 60.17 58.88
N PRO A 9 57.33 61.17 58.83
CA PRO A 9 55.89 60.85 58.84
C PRO A 9 55.28 60.57 57.45
N ILE A 10 55.81 61.16 56.36
CA ILE A 10 55.21 61.06 55.01
C ILE A 10 55.41 59.66 54.40
N ALA A 11 56.60 59.08 54.56
CA ALA A 11 56.91 57.73 54.07
C ALA A 11 56.13 56.61 54.81
N ALA A 12 55.61 56.87 56.01
CA ALA A 12 54.75 55.94 56.74
C ALA A 12 53.30 55.99 56.23
N LEU A 13 52.81 57.20 55.86
CA LEU A 13 51.49 57.41 55.27
C LEU A 13 51.36 56.81 53.86
N GLU A 14 52.37 56.98 53.01
CA GLU A 14 52.38 56.38 51.66
C GLU A 14 52.43 54.85 51.70
N LYS A 15 53.10 54.27 52.72
CA LYS A 15 53.12 52.82 52.93
C LYS A 15 51.75 52.29 53.38
N SER A 16 51.04 53.00 54.27
CA SER A 16 49.68 52.61 54.66
C SER A 16 48.69 52.69 53.51
N ASP A 17 48.78 53.72 52.66
CA ASP A 17 47.90 53.87 51.50
C ASP A 17 48.11 52.77 50.46
N ASN A 18 49.35 52.34 50.24
CA ASN A 18 49.66 51.22 49.35
C ASN A 18 49.17 49.87 49.90
N LEU A 19 49.24 49.66 51.22
CA LEU A 19 48.68 48.48 51.88
C LEU A 19 47.15 48.44 51.73
N ILE A 20 46.47 49.57 51.93
CA ILE A 20 45.01 49.69 51.78
C ILE A 20 44.61 49.42 50.33
N LYS A 21 45.29 50.02 49.34
CA LYS A 21 45.03 49.76 47.91
C LYS A 21 45.21 48.29 47.54
N THR A 22 46.27 47.65 48.03
CA THR A 22 46.53 46.22 47.79
C THR A 22 45.44 45.35 48.40
N TYR A 23 44.96 45.70 49.59
CA TYR A 23 43.88 45.00 50.26
C TYR A 23 42.54 45.16 49.53
N ILE A 24 42.22 46.37 49.04
CA ILE A 24 41.03 46.63 48.21
C ILE A 24 41.06 45.77 46.94
N LEU A 25 42.17 45.75 46.21
CA LEU A 25 42.32 44.93 45.00
C LEU A 25 42.16 43.43 45.29
N LEU A 26 42.65 42.95 46.45
CA LEU A 26 42.46 41.58 46.89
C LEU A 26 40.97 41.28 47.15
N LEU A 27 40.25 42.20 47.81
CA LEU A 27 38.82 42.08 48.07
C LEU A 27 38.01 42.09 46.77
N GLU A 28 38.30 42.98 45.83
CA GLU A 28 37.65 43.03 44.52
C GLU A 28 37.86 41.72 43.74
N ARG A 29 39.07 41.16 43.78
CA ARG A 29 39.36 39.86 43.14
C ARG A 29 38.58 38.73 43.80
N LYS A 30 38.50 38.71 45.14
CA LYS A 30 37.71 37.71 45.88
C LYS A 30 36.21 37.85 45.57
N LEU A 31 35.69 39.08 45.57
CA LEU A 31 34.30 39.37 45.24
C LEU A 31 33.95 38.91 43.81
N LYS A 32 34.82 39.20 42.84
CA LYS A 32 34.64 38.75 41.46
C LYS A 32 34.59 37.22 41.35
N ASN A 33 35.46 36.52 42.09
CA ASN A 33 35.44 35.06 42.14
C ASN A 33 34.17 34.51 42.81
N CYS A 34 33.67 35.16 43.87
CA CYS A 34 32.41 34.80 44.51
C CYS A 34 31.22 34.94 43.55
N ILE A 35 31.14 36.04 42.81
CA ILE A 35 30.08 36.27 41.81
C ILE A 35 30.14 35.21 40.70
N LEU A 36 31.35 34.89 40.20
CA LEU A 36 31.50 33.84 39.18
C LEU A 36 31.05 32.47 39.70
N TRP A 37 31.39 32.14 40.95
CA TRP A 37 30.97 30.89 41.57
C TRP A 37 29.45 30.84 41.78
N GLU A 38 28.84 31.93 42.24
CA GLU A 38 27.39 32.05 42.42
C GLU A 38 26.64 31.89 41.09
N ASN A 39 27.10 32.56 40.02
CA ASN A 39 26.54 32.40 38.69
C ASN A 39 26.64 30.95 38.17
N TYR A 40 27.80 30.31 38.36
CA TYR A 40 27.99 28.91 38.00
C TYR A 40 27.05 27.98 38.79
N ASN A 41 26.82 28.27 40.08
CA ASN A 41 25.94 27.47 40.91
C ASN A 41 24.47 27.62 40.49
N ASN A 42 24.02 28.85 40.22
CA ASN A 42 22.68 29.14 39.72
C ASN A 42 22.40 28.47 38.36
N GLU A 43 23.40 28.47 37.46
CA GLU A 43 23.29 27.77 36.17
C GLU A 43 23.13 26.25 36.36
N ASN A 44 23.86 25.66 37.31
CA ASN A 44 23.72 24.24 37.61
C ASN A 44 22.39 23.91 38.28
N GLU A 45 21.89 24.75 39.19
CA GLU A 45 20.56 24.58 39.78
C GLU A 45 19.46 24.59 38.72
N THR A 46 19.56 25.51 37.75
CA THR A 46 18.62 25.57 36.62
C THR A 46 18.68 24.28 35.80
N LYS A 47 19.88 23.80 35.46
CA LYS A 47 20.05 22.52 34.73
C LYS A 47 19.52 21.32 35.51
N CYS A 48 19.66 21.30 36.83
CA CYS A 48 19.10 20.25 37.67
C CYS A 48 17.57 20.23 37.59
N LEU A 49 16.92 21.39 37.65
CA LEU A 49 15.47 21.50 37.51
C LEU A 49 14.98 21.04 36.13
N ASP A 50 15.66 21.44 35.06
CA ASP A 50 15.32 21.02 33.69
C ASP A 50 15.41 19.49 33.55
N LEU A 51 16.45 18.87 34.11
CA LEU A 51 16.62 17.40 34.11
C LEU A 51 15.55 16.68 34.94
N GLU A 52 15.12 17.26 36.06
CA GLU A 52 14.04 16.71 36.88
C GLU A 52 12.70 16.72 36.14
N GLU A 53 12.41 17.80 35.40
CA GLU A 53 11.21 17.92 34.56
C GLU A 53 11.22 16.93 33.38
N GLU A 54 12.38 16.76 32.73
CA GLU A 54 12.56 15.78 31.66
C GLU A 54 12.37 14.34 32.19
N LEU A 55 12.95 14.03 33.34
CA LEU A 55 12.82 12.72 33.99
C LEU A 55 11.36 12.43 34.37
N PHE A 56 10.64 13.43 34.88
CA PHE A 56 9.21 13.30 35.18
C PHE A 56 8.39 13.02 33.91
N SER A 57 8.66 13.76 32.83
CA SER A 57 7.99 13.59 31.54
C SER A 57 8.23 12.21 30.94
N LEU A 58 9.48 11.73 30.96
CA LEU A 58 9.84 10.39 30.50
C LEU A 58 9.14 9.29 31.31
N LYS A 59 9.03 9.47 32.63
CA LYS A 59 8.34 8.51 33.51
C LYS A 59 6.85 8.44 33.21
N LEU A 60 6.21 9.57 32.93
CA LEU A 60 4.81 9.62 32.51
C LEU A 60 4.61 8.90 31.18
N GLN A 61 5.44 9.18 30.18
CA GLN A 61 5.39 8.52 28.87
C GLN A 61 5.61 7.01 28.99
N GLN A 62 6.53 6.56 29.85
CA GLN A 62 6.76 5.13 30.10
C GLN A 62 5.51 4.46 30.68
N GLN A 63 4.78 5.14 31.57
CA GLN A 63 3.55 4.63 32.14
C GLN A 63 2.43 4.53 31.09
N GLU A 64 2.28 5.54 30.22
CA GLU A 64 1.32 5.52 29.11
C GLU A 64 1.61 4.37 28.13
N ASN A 65 2.87 4.22 27.72
CA ASN A 65 3.29 3.12 26.84
C ASN A 65 3.00 1.75 27.46
N LYS A 66 3.19 1.60 28.77
CA LYS A 66 2.87 0.36 29.49
C LYS A 66 1.37 0.08 29.46
N GLN A 67 0.52 1.08 29.70
CA GLN A 67 -0.94 0.93 29.62
C GLN A 67 -1.41 0.57 28.21
N GLN A 68 -0.84 1.19 27.17
CA GLN A 68 -1.13 0.83 25.78
C GLN A 68 -0.70 -0.60 25.47
N GLY A 69 0.47 -1.03 25.93
CA GLY A 69 0.94 -2.41 25.80
C GLY A 69 -0.02 -3.42 26.43
N ASP A 70 -0.50 -3.15 27.63
CA ASP A 70 -1.47 -4.00 28.33
C ASP A 70 -2.83 -4.07 27.59
N LEU A 71 -3.27 -2.94 27.01
CA LEU A 71 -4.50 -2.89 26.21
C LEU A 71 -4.37 -3.71 24.92
N HIS A 72 -3.26 -3.55 24.19
CA HIS A 72 -2.99 -4.32 22.97
C HIS A 72 -2.89 -5.81 23.26
N LYS A 73 -2.25 -6.20 24.37
CA LYS A 73 -2.18 -7.59 24.78
C LYS A 73 -3.57 -8.19 25.01
N LYS A 74 -4.46 -7.48 25.71
CA LYS A 74 -5.86 -7.90 25.91
C LYS A 74 -6.65 -8.00 24.61
N GLN A 75 -6.43 -7.09 23.66
CA GLN A 75 -7.07 -7.17 22.34
C GLN A 75 -6.58 -8.38 21.54
N MET A 76 -5.27 -8.66 21.57
CA MET A 76 -4.70 -9.83 20.91
C MET A 76 -5.23 -11.15 21.49
N GLU A 77 -5.39 -11.25 22.81
CA GLU A 77 -6.00 -12.42 23.46
C GLU A 77 -7.44 -12.62 22.97
N LYS A 78 -8.27 -11.57 22.91
CA LYS A 78 -9.64 -11.65 22.39
C LYS A 78 -9.69 -12.12 20.93
N VAL A 79 -8.86 -11.55 20.07
CA VAL A 79 -8.80 -11.93 18.64
C VAL A 79 -8.33 -13.38 18.49
N ASN A 80 -7.43 -13.84 19.35
CA ASN A 80 -6.97 -15.22 19.33
C ASN A 80 -8.08 -16.19 19.76
N ASP A 81 -8.83 -15.86 20.81
CA ASP A 81 -9.97 -16.66 21.26
C ASP A 81 -11.07 -16.75 20.19
N GLU A 82 -11.38 -15.63 19.52
CA GLU A 82 -12.32 -15.60 18.39
C GLU A 82 -11.83 -16.44 17.22
N ASN A 83 -10.54 -16.38 16.87
CA ASN A 83 -9.96 -17.21 15.81
C ASN A 83 -10.02 -18.71 16.14
N VAL A 84 -9.76 -19.09 17.40
CA VAL A 84 -9.91 -20.49 17.84
C VAL A 84 -11.36 -20.95 17.68
N LYS A 85 -12.33 -20.11 18.06
CA LYS A 85 -13.75 -20.40 17.90
C LYS A 85 -14.15 -20.55 16.42
N LEU A 86 -13.79 -19.58 15.57
CA LEU A 86 -14.07 -19.62 14.14
C LEU A 86 -13.41 -20.82 13.44
N LYS A 87 -12.23 -21.24 13.88
CA LYS A 87 -11.57 -22.44 13.36
C LYS A 87 -12.38 -23.70 13.68
N SER A 88 -12.89 -23.82 14.91
CA SER A 88 -13.74 -24.95 15.30
C SER A 88 -15.07 -24.99 14.54
N GLU A 89 -15.71 -23.83 14.33
CA GLU A 89 -16.95 -23.71 13.54
C GLU A 89 -16.71 -24.09 12.07
N ASN A 90 -15.59 -23.63 11.48
CA ASN A 90 -15.21 -24.01 10.12
C ASN A 90 -14.93 -25.51 9.97
N GLU A 91 -14.33 -26.17 10.98
CA GLU A 91 -14.12 -27.62 10.96
C GLU A 91 -15.46 -28.38 11.04
N GLN A 92 -16.41 -27.90 11.84
CA GLN A 92 -17.77 -28.48 11.89
C GLN A 92 -18.50 -28.34 10.56
N LEU A 93 -18.47 -27.15 9.93
CA LEU A 93 -19.09 -26.91 8.62
C LEU A 93 -18.46 -27.77 7.52
N LYS A 94 -17.14 -27.99 7.55
CA LYS A 94 -16.47 -28.90 6.61
C LYS A 94 -16.98 -30.32 6.73
N LEU A 95 -17.16 -30.82 7.96
CA LEU A 95 -17.71 -32.16 8.18
C LEU A 95 -19.16 -32.28 7.71
N GLU A 96 -19.96 -31.22 7.88
CA GLU A 96 -21.34 -31.17 7.42
C GLU A 96 -21.44 -31.15 5.89
N ILE A 97 -20.57 -30.39 5.21
CA ILE A 97 -20.46 -30.39 3.75
C ILE A 97 -20.11 -31.79 3.21
N ILE A 98 -19.17 -32.49 3.85
CA ILE A 98 -18.80 -33.86 3.44
C ILE A 98 -19.99 -34.81 3.56
N LYS A 99 -20.74 -34.75 4.68
CA LYS A 99 -21.94 -35.58 4.88
C LYS A 99 -23.01 -35.30 3.81
N LEU A 100 -23.25 -34.03 3.48
CA LEU A 100 -24.20 -33.63 2.44
C LEU A 100 -23.75 -34.10 1.06
N GLN A 101 -22.45 -34.06 0.76
CA GLN A 101 -21.90 -34.58 -0.50
C GLN A 101 -22.10 -36.10 -0.62
N GLU A 102 -21.85 -36.86 0.45
CA GLU A 102 -22.11 -38.31 0.48
C GLU A 102 -23.60 -38.64 0.29
N GLU A 103 -24.50 -37.84 0.85
CA GLU A 103 -25.95 -38.02 0.70
C GLU A 103 -26.42 -37.72 -0.73
N ILE A 104 -25.87 -36.67 -1.36
CA ILE A 104 -26.12 -36.35 -2.78
C ILE A 104 -25.61 -37.47 -3.71
N GLU A 105 -24.44 -38.05 -3.44
CA GLU A 105 -23.92 -39.19 -4.23
C GLU A 105 -24.80 -40.44 -4.10
N LYS A 106 -25.31 -40.73 -2.89
CA LYS A 106 -26.26 -41.82 -2.67
C LYS A 106 -27.58 -41.60 -3.43
N LEU A 107 -28.09 -40.36 -3.46
CA LEU A 107 -29.29 -40.01 -4.22
C LEU A 107 -29.07 -40.08 -5.74
N LYS A 108 -27.89 -39.71 -6.25
CA LYS A 108 -27.54 -39.86 -7.67
C LYS A 108 -27.44 -41.32 -8.10
N ASN A 109 -26.89 -42.19 -7.26
CA ASN A 109 -26.77 -43.62 -7.56
C ASN A 109 -28.14 -44.34 -7.53
N ASN A 110 -29.10 -43.88 -6.72
CA ASN A 110 -30.45 -44.46 -6.68
C ASN A 110 -31.36 -43.98 -7.82
N ASN A 111 -31.05 -42.87 -8.49
CA ASN A 111 -31.81 -42.36 -9.64
C ASN A 111 -31.25 -42.78 -11.02
N CYS A 112 -30.19 -43.59 -11.06
CA CYS A 112 -29.65 -44.12 -12.31
C CYS A 112 -30.39 -45.39 -12.74
N ASN A 113 -31.68 -45.29 -13.07
CA ASN A 113 -32.39 -46.29 -13.87
C ASN A 113 -33.48 -45.72 -14.80
N GLN A 114 -33.69 -44.40 -14.84
CA GLN A 114 -34.54 -43.78 -15.85
C GLN A 114 -33.94 -42.45 -16.29
N ASN A 115 -33.20 -42.49 -17.41
CA ASN A 115 -33.23 -41.52 -18.50
C ASN A 115 -31.97 -41.67 -19.35
N ASN A 116 -31.95 -42.73 -20.17
CA ASN A 116 -31.25 -42.65 -21.44
C ASN A 116 -32.10 -41.76 -22.36
N ARG A 117 -31.52 -40.65 -22.85
CA ARG A 117 -31.41 -40.26 -24.27
C ARG A 117 -31.35 -38.73 -24.39
N ILE A 118 -30.40 -38.28 -25.23
CA ILE A 118 -30.19 -36.89 -25.73
C ILE A 118 -29.46 -36.03 -24.68
N GLU A 119 -28.18 -35.64 -24.79
CA GLU A 119 -27.35 -35.23 -25.93
C GLU A 119 -25.87 -35.50 -25.60
N ARG A 120 -25.11 -36.01 -26.59
CA ARG A 120 -23.64 -36.08 -26.56
C ARG A 120 -23.07 -34.81 -27.17
N THR A 121 -21.81 -34.54 -26.79
CA THR A 121 -20.85 -33.57 -27.35
C THR A 121 -21.21 -32.11 -27.08
N ILE A 122 -20.45 -31.34 -26.29
CA ILE A 122 -19.01 -31.09 -26.45
C ILE A 122 -18.26 -31.14 -25.11
N SER A 123 -17.10 -31.75 -25.22
CA SER A 123 -15.98 -31.88 -24.31
C SER A 123 -15.62 -30.64 -23.49
N ILE A 124 -15.21 -30.92 -22.26
CA ILE A 124 -14.23 -30.16 -21.49
C ILE A 124 -13.10 -29.72 -22.42
N ASP A 125 -13.00 -28.42 -22.66
CA ASP A 125 -11.75 -27.77 -22.98
C ASP A 125 -11.61 -26.62 -22.00
N ASN A 126 -10.60 -26.76 -21.14
CA ASN A 126 -9.91 -25.73 -20.38
C ASN A 126 -10.46 -24.31 -20.63
N THR A 127 -11.35 -23.82 -19.77
CA THR A 127 -11.48 -22.37 -19.61
C THR A 127 -10.20 -21.91 -18.92
N GLU A 128 -9.14 -21.78 -19.72
CA GLU A 128 -8.07 -20.85 -19.47
C GLU A 128 -8.70 -19.55 -19.00
N ASN A 129 -8.10 -19.01 -17.95
CA ASN A 129 -8.45 -17.80 -17.22
C ASN A 129 -8.37 -16.58 -18.16
N SER A 130 -9.24 -16.55 -19.16
CA SER A 130 -9.20 -15.61 -20.26
C SER A 130 -9.84 -14.32 -19.79
N ASP A 131 -9.07 -13.55 -19.01
CA ASP A 131 -9.32 -12.14 -18.69
C ASP A 131 -9.35 -11.25 -19.98
N ALA A 132 -9.58 -11.82 -21.18
CA ALA A 132 -9.56 -11.17 -22.48
C ALA A 132 -10.67 -10.10 -22.61
N ASN A 133 -11.84 -10.37 -22.03
CA ASN A 133 -12.98 -9.46 -21.98
C ASN A 133 -13.03 -8.63 -20.69
N SER A 134 -11.91 -8.51 -19.99
CA SER A 134 -11.83 -7.76 -18.75
C SER A 134 -11.47 -6.30 -18.96
N VAL A 135 -11.97 -5.44 -18.07
CA VAL A 135 -11.61 -4.02 -17.94
C VAL A 135 -11.20 -3.72 -16.50
N LEU A 136 -10.38 -2.69 -16.31
CA LEU A 136 -9.99 -2.20 -15.00
C LEU A 136 -10.73 -0.89 -14.71
N VAL A 137 -11.50 -0.89 -13.63
CA VAL A 137 -12.20 0.29 -13.11
C VAL A 137 -11.51 0.72 -11.81
N LYS A 138 -11.04 1.95 -11.75
CA LYS A 138 -10.34 2.51 -10.58
C LYS A 138 -11.13 3.69 -10.01
N GLY A 139 -10.95 3.95 -8.72
CA GLY A 139 -11.42 5.18 -8.09
C GLY A 139 -12.64 5.01 -7.18
N PHE A 140 -13.05 3.77 -6.89
CA PHE A 140 -14.11 3.52 -5.92
C PHE A 140 -13.63 3.76 -4.48
N THR A 141 -14.45 4.37 -3.65
CA THR A 141 -14.23 4.40 -2.19
C THR A 141 -14.85 3.17 -1.52
N GLU A 142 -14.39 2.82 -0.32
CA GLU A 142 -14.94 1.70 0.46
C GLU A 142 -16.45 1.86 0.71
N LEU A 143 -16.90 3.10 0.93
CA LEU A 143 -18.32 3.46 1.08
C LEU A 143 -19.16 3.20 -0.16
N GLN A 144 -18.61 3.47 -1.36
CA GLN A 144 -19.29 3.19 -2.63
C GLN A 144 -19.42 1.69 -2.90
N LEU A 145 -18.54 0.87 -2.31
CA LEU A 145 -18.53 -0.59 -2.47
C LEU A 145 -19.20 -1.35 -1.33
N CYS A 146 -19.93 -0.67 -0.43
CA CYS A 146 -20.78 -1.34 0.55
C CYS A 146 -21.90 -2.18 -0.09
N THR A 147 -22.27 -1.88 -1.34
CA THR A 147 -23.15 -2.68 -2.20
C THR A 147 -22.38 -3.76 -2.96
N ILE A 148 -23.09 -4.79 -3.44
CA ILE A 148 -22.52 -5.84 -4.30
C ILE A 148 -21.78 -5.18 -5.48
N PRO A 149 -20.47 -5.43 -5.69
CA PRO A 149 -19.67 -4.73 -6.71
C PRO A 149 -20.26 -4.76 -8.12
N LYS A 150 -20.94 -5.85 -8.48
CA LYS A 150 -21.67 -5.96 -9.76
C LYS A 150 -22.73 -4.87 -9.94
N ILE A 151 -23.49 -4.54 -8.89
CA ILE A 151 -24.53 -3.50 -8.95
C ILE A 151 -23.92 -2.15 -9.29
N ASN A 152 -22.76 -1.83 -8.71
CA ASN A 152 -22.07 -0.57 -9.01
C ASN A 152 -21.62 -0.50 -10.46
N ILE A 153 -21.14 -1.60 -11.04
CA ILE A 153 -20.81 -1.65 -12.47
C ILE A 153 -22.06 -1.46 -13.33
N ILE A 154 -23.17 -2.11 -12.99
CA ILE A 154 -24.46 -1.91 -13.67
C ILE A 154 -24.88 -0.44 -13.60
N ASN A 155 -24.73 0.22 -12.45
CA ASN A 155 -25.03 1.65 -12.30
C ASN A 155 -24.15 2.52 -13.20
N LEU A 156 -22.84 2.23 -13.30
CA LEU A 156 -21.95 2.92 -14.24
C LEU A 156 -22.42 2.76 -15.69
N CYS A 157 -22.85 1.55 -16.08
CA CYS A 157 -23.39 1.31 -17.42
C CYS A 157 -24.65 2.14 -17.69
N HIS A 158 -25.54 2.30 -16.70
CA HIS A 158 -26.72 3.16 -16.82
C HIS A 158 -26.33 4.62 -17.11
N HIS A 159 -25.35 5.18 -16.38
CA HIS A 159 -24.85 6.54 -16.65
C HIS A 159 -24.19 6.66 -18.04
N MET A 160 -23.58 5.59 -18.53
CA MET A 160 -23.01 5.53 -19.88
C MET A 160 -24.05 5.32 -21.00
N LYS A 161 -25.32 5.05 -20.65
CA LYS A 161 -26.40 4.64 -21.56
C LYS A 161 -26.12 3.32 -22.28
N ILE A 162 -25.50 2.37 -21.58
CA ILE A 162 -25.25 1.01 -22.08
C ILE A 162 -26.31 0.08 -21.50
N GLN A 163 -26.95 -0.71 -22.35
CA GLN A 163 -27.89 -1.72 -21.89
C GLN A 163 -27.14 -2.97 -21.43
N ILE A 164 -27.21 -3.26 -20.13
CA ILE A 164 -26.54 -4.42 -19.54
C ILE A 164 -27.42 -5.08 -18.47
N SER A 165 -27.32 -6.40 -18.36
CA SER A 165 -27.93 -7.19 -17.30
C SER A 165 -26.87 -7.87 -16.43
N ASP A 166 -27.27 -8.41 -15.28
CA ASP A 166 -26.35 -9.16 -14.40
C ASP A 166 -25.73 -10.39 -15.10
N LYS A 167 -26.44 -10.99 -16.06
CA LYS A 167 -25.95 -12.15 -16.84
C LYS A 167 -24.80 -11.82 -17.78
N ASP A 168 -24.63 -10.53 -18.09
CA ASP A 168 -23.61 -10.05 -19.02
C ASP A 168 -22.28 -9.75 -18.30
N ILE A 169 -22.29 -9.71 -16.97
CA ILE A 169 -21.10 -9.57 -16.13
C ILE A 169 -20.74 -10.94 -15.56
N VAL A 170 -19.67 -11.52 -16.08
CA VAL A 170 -19.17 -12.84 -15.66
C VAL A 170 -18.63 -12.75 -14.24
N LYS A 171 -17.70 -11.82 -14.01
CA LYS A 171 -16.97 -11.71 -12.75
C LYS A 171 -16.59 -10.27 -12.44
N VAL A 172 -16.60 -9.93 -11.15
CA VAL A 172 -16.03 -8.69 -10.63
C VAL A 172 -15.12 -9.07 -9.47
N LYS A 173 -13.84 -8.70 -9.56
CA LYS A 173 -12.82 -9.01 -8.55
C LYS A 173 -12.07 -7.75 -8.15
N ASN A 174 -11.73 -7.62 -6.87
CA ASN A 174 -10.85 -6.55 -6.42
C ASN A 174 -9.44 -6.78 -6.96
N LYS A 175 -8.80 -5.74 -7.50
CA LYS A 175 -7.39 -5.74 -7.83
C LYS A 175 -6.62 -5.12 -6.68
N GLU A 176 -6.02 -5.97 -5.86
CA GLU A 176 -5.13 -5.52 -4.81
C GLU A 176 -3.78 -5.13 -5.42
N SER A 177 -3.23 -4.02 -4.93
CA SER A 177 -1.85 -3.66 -5.26
C SER A 177 -0.93 -4.57 -4.46
N LYS A 178 -0.05 -5.33 -5.14
CA LYS A 178 1.00 -6.15 -4.51
C LYS A 178 1.85 -5.35 -3.51
N TYR A 179 2.00 -4.04 -3.71
CA TYR A 179 2.69 -3.16 -2.77
C TYR A 179 1.90 -2.96 -1.47
N ASN A 180 0.60 -2.67 -1.59
CA ASN A 180 -0.30 -2.46 -0.46
C ASN A 180 -0.49 -3.76 0.34
N GLU A 181 -0.58 -4.88 -0.35
CA GLU A 181 -0.67 -6.22 0.26
C GLU A 181 0.59 -6.53 1.09
N ARG A 182 1.79 -6.28 0.53
CA ARG A 182 3.07 -6.48 1.24
C ARG A 182 3.24 -5.60 2.47
N LEU A 183 2.73 -4.37 2.42
CA LEU A 183 2.85 -3.40 3.52
C LEU A 183 1.61 -3.35 4.43
N LYS A 184 0.60 -4.20 4.18
CA LYS A 184 -0.69 -4.19 4.89
C LYS A 184 -1.36 -2.79 4.92
N LEU A 185 -1.17 -2.01 3.86
CA LEU A 185 -1.76 -0.68 3.73
C LEU A 185 -3.14 -0.82 3.07
N LYS A 186 -4.17 -0.21 3.67
CA LYS A 186 -5.48 -0.10 3.01
C LYS A 186 -5.43 1.02 1.96
N PRO A 187 -5.73 0.76 0.68
CA PRO A 187 -5.83 1.84 -0.31
C PRO A 187 -7.11 2.66 -0.09
N ASP A 188 -6.99 3.99 -0.14
CA ASP A 188 -8.14 4.91 -0.10
C ASP A 188 -9.07 4.73 -1.33
N LYS A 189 -8.51 4.26 -2.44
CA LYS A 189 -9.23 4.00 -3.69
C LYS A 189 -9.08 2.54 -4.12
N ILE A 190 -10.21 1.87 -4.28
CA ILE A 190 -10.32 0.48 -4.68
C ILE A 190 -10.32 0.37 -6.21
N GLN A 191 -9.71 -0.71 -6.70
CA GLN A 191 -9.65 -1.05 -8.12
C GLN A 191 -10.40 -2.36 -8.34
N LEU A 192 -11.24 -2.41 -9.37
CA LEU A 192 -12.03 -3.57 -9.75
C LEU A 192 -11.62 -4.04 -11.14
N ILE A 193 -11.46 -5.35 -11.30
CA ILE A 193 -11.40 -6.01 -12.60
C ILE A 193 -12.78 -6.57 -12.88
N VAL A 194 -13.36 -6.14 -13.99
CA VAL A 194 -14.71 -6.51 -14.43
C VAL A 194 -14.58 -7.30 -15.71
N GLU A 195 -15.09 -8.52 -15.71
CA GLU A 195 -15.12 -9.41 -16.87
C GLU A 195 -16.52 -9.41 -17.48
N PHE A 196 -16.60 -8.99 -18.74
CA PHE A 196 -17.84 -9.04 -19.51
C PHE A 196 -17.96 -10.35 -20.29
N ARG A 197 -19.20 -10.78 -20.51
CA ARG A 197 -19.49 -11.99 -21.28
C ARG A 197 -19.02 -11.88 -22.73
N THR A 198 -19.08 -10.69 -23.33
CA THR A 198 -18.72 -10.48 -24.74
C THR A 198 -17.70 -9.36 -24.89
N SER A 199 -16.89 -9.43 -25.95
CA SER A 199 -15.94 -8.38 -26.32
C SER A 199 -16.63 -7.07 -26.68
N ASP A 200 -17.83 -7.15 -27.27
CA ASP A 200 -18.56 -5.99 -27.75
C ASP A 200 -19.01 -5.11 -26.57
N LEU A 201 -19.47 -5.72 -25.48
CA LEU A 201 -19.80 -5.00 -24.25
C LEU A 201 -18.58 -4.32 -23.64
N LYS A 202 -17.42 -5.01 -23.62
CA LYS A 202 -16.16 -4.41 -23.19
C LYS A 202 -15.81 -3.18 -24.03
N VAL A 203 -15.89 -3.29 -25.36
CA VAL A 203 -15.58 -2.18 -26.27
C VAL A 203 -16.56 -1.03 -26.07
N GLU A 204 -17.84 -1.31 -25.93
CA GLU A 204 -18.87 -0.30 -25.69
C GLU A 204 -18.66 0.41 -24.34
N PHE A 205 -18.33 -0.33 -23.29
CA PHE A 205 -18.00 0.19 -21.97
C PHE A 205 -16.77 1.12 -22.02
N LEU A 206 -15.69 0.69 -22.69
CA LEU A 206 -14.49 1.49 -22.87
C LEU A 206 -14.72 2.73 -23.74
N LYS A 207 -15.59 2.66 -24.75
CA LYS A 207 -15.92 3.77 -25.65
C LYS A 207 -16.73 4.86 -24.95
N ASN A 208 -17.60 4.47 -24.03
CA ASN A 208 -18.52 5.40 -23.35
C ASN A 208 -17.99 5.93 -22.01
N LYS A 209 -16.81 5.51 -21.57
CA LYS A 209 -16.24 5.89 -20.26
C LYS A 209 -16.18 7.39 -19.99
N ASP A 210 -15.96 8.22 -21.02
CA ASP A 210 -15.85 9.67 -20.84
C ASP A 210 -17.19 10.32 -20.48
N LYS A 211 -18.32 9.62 -20.67
CA LYS A 211 -19.63 10.08 -20.16
C LYS A 211 -19.68 10.13 -18.63
N LEU A 212 -18.90 9.30 -17.94
CA LEU A 212 -18.84 9.34 -16.47
C LEU A 212 -18.23 10.64 -15.95
N LYS A 213 -17.27 11.22 -16.69
CA LYS A 213 -16.62 12.49 -16.32
C LYS A 213 -17.58 13.69 -16.30
N GLN A 214 -18.74 13.55 -16.93
CA GLN A 214 -19.80 14.57 -16.93
C GLN A 214 -20.63 14.54 -15.63
N GLN A 215 -20.49 13.49 -14.81
CA GLN A 215 -21.18 13.36 -13.53
C GLN A 215 -20.20 13.70 -12.40
N PRO A 216 -20.47 14.71 -11.57
CA PRO A 216 -19.56 15.15 -10.50
C PRO A 216 -19.14 14.00 -9.57
N ASP A 217 -20.09 13.14 -9.21
CA ASP A 217 -19.88 12.05 -8.25
C ASP A 217 -19.09 10.86 -8.83
N LEU A 218 -18.91 10.82 -10.16
CA LEU A 218 -18.24 9.73 -10.89
C LEU A 218 -17.02 10.24 -11.68
N ALA A 219 -16.67 11.53 -11.57
CA ALA A 219 -15.58 12.15 -12.33
C ALA A 219 -14.21 11.54 -12.00
N ASP A 220 -14.07 11.04 -10.77
CA ASP A 220 -12.87 10.39 -10.24
C ASP A 220 -12.69 8.94 -10.72
N ILE A 221 -13.69 8.36 -11.39
CA ILE A 221 -13.66 6.97 -11.84
C ILE A 221 -12.88 6.87 -13.16
N GLU A 222 -11.82 6.07 -13.14
CA GLU A 222 -11.00 5.80 -14.32
C GLU A 222 -11.29 4.39 -14.85
N ILE A 223 -11.58 4.28 -16.15
CA ILE A 223 -11.81 2.99 -16.82
C ILE A 223 -10.75 2.80 -17.90
N ILE A 224 -10.01 1.70 -17.81
CA ILE A 224 -9.00 1.32 -18.78
C ILE A 224 -9.10 -0.15 -19.17
N ASP A 225 -8.52 -0.48 -20.31
CA ASP A 225 -8.41 -1.87 -20.75
C ASP A 225 -7.55 -2.66 -19.73
N TYR A 226 -8.01 -3.84 -19.33
CA TYR A 226 -7.28 -4.66 -18.39
C TYR A 226 -6.24 -5.51 -19.11
N VAL A 227 -5.02 -5.52 -18.54
CA VAL A 227 -3.94 -6.42 -18.93
C VAL A 227 -3.48 -7.14 -17.67
N SER A 228 -3.46 -8.47 -17.72
CA SER A 228 -2.96 -9.29 -16.61
C SER A 228 -1.45 -9.10 -16.46
N ASP A 229 -0.96 -9.29 -15.24
CA ASP A 229 0.46 -9.18 -14.96
C ASP A 229 1.28 -10.18 -15.80
N GLU A 230 0.75 -11.37 -16.05
CA GLU A 230 1.37 -12.40 -16.89
C GLU A 230 1.56 -11.90 -18.34
N VAL A 231 0.51 -11.34 -18.93
CA VAL A 231 0.53 -10.81 -20.30
C VAL A 231 1.41 -9.57 -20.38
N PHE A 232 1.37 -8.70 -19.38
CA PHE A 232 2.25 -7.55 -19.30
C PHE A 232 3.73 -7.98 -19.23
N ASN A 233 4.06 -8.95 -18.39
CA ASN A 233 5.42 -9.49 -18.29
C ASN A 233 5.86 -10.18 -19.59
N LEU A 234 4.98 -10.95 -20.22
CA LEU A 234 5.25 -11.58 -21.52
C LEU A 234 5.49 -10.53 -22.60
N TYR A 235 4.68 -9.47 -22.64
CA TYR A 235 4.86 -8.36 -23.58
C TYR A 235 6.21 -7.67 -23.39
N GLN A 236 6.61 -7.41 -22.13
CA GLN A 236 7.89 -6.79 -21.84
C GLN A 236 9.06 -7.68 -22.27
N TYR A 237 8.94 -9.00 -22.08
CA TYR A 237 9.92 -9.95 -22.59
C TYR A 237 9.93 -9.96 -24.13
N ALA A 238 8.76 -10.02 -24.77
CA ALA A 238 8.63 -10.08 -26.21
C ALA A 238 9.27 -8.87 -26.92
N LYS A 239 9.38 -7.69 -26.29
CA LYS A 239 9.96 -6.47 -26.86
C LYS A 239 11.29 -6.67 -27.57
N MET A 240 12.12 -7.61 -27.12
CA MET A 240 13.41 -7.90 -27.73
C MET A 240 13.31 -8.49 -29.15
N LEU A 241 12.13 -8.96 -29.58
CA LEU A 241 11.88 -9.36 -30.97
C LEU A 241 12.03 -8.17 -31.95
N LYS A 242 11.95 -6.91 -31.49
CA LYS A 242 12.22 -5.76 -32.36
C LYS A 242 13.63 -5.79 -32.95
N ASP A 243 14.59 -6.23 -32.14
CA ASP A 243 15.99 -6.35 -32.55
C ASP A 243 16.21 -7.55 -33.48
N HIS A 244 15.20 -8.41 -33.63
CA HIS A 244 15.20 -9.62 -34.45
C HIS A 244 14.25 -9.48 -35.67
N GLY A 245 14.06 -8.25 -36.17
CA GLY A 245 13.33 -8.00 -37.42
C GLY A 245 11.82 -7.83 -37.30
N TYR A 246 11.25 -7.79 -36.08
CA TYR A 246 9.82 -7.54 -35.89
C TYR A 246 9.51 -6.05 -35.75
N ALA A 247 8.80 -5.49 -36.72
CA ALA A 247 8.53 -4.05 -36.77
C ALA A 247 7.58 -3.54 -35.66
N SER A 248 6.73 -4.40 -35.07
CA SER A 248 5.87 -4.00 -33.96
C SER A 248 5.50 -5.16 -33.04
N ILE A 249 5.35 -4.84 -31.74
CA ILE A 249 4.90 -5.75 -30.70
C ILE A 249 3.89 -4.99 -29.87
N TYR A 250 2.73 -5.57 -29.64
CA TYR A 250 1.61 -4.95 -28.94
C TYR A 250 0.79 -6.02 -28.21
N TRP A 251 -0.06 -5.58 -27.29
CA TRP A 251 -1.06 -6.45 -26.68
C TRP A 251 -2.46 -6.03 -27.11
N ARG A 252 -3.37 -6.99 -27.18
CA ARG A 252 -4.80 -6.75 -27.41
C ARG A 252 -5.58 -7.90 -26.79
N ASN A 253 -6.72 -7.62 -26.16
CA ASN A 253 -7.59 -8.64 -25.54
C ASN A 253 -6.81 -9.59 -24.62
N ASN A 254 -5.95 -9.03 -23.78
CA ASN A 254 -5.09 -9.79 -22.88
C ASN A 254 -4.22 -10.86 -23.57
N CYS A 255 -3.77 -10.60 -24.79
CA CYS A 255 -2.86 -11.44 -25.57
C CYS A 255 -1.74 -10.59 -26.17
N VAL A 256 -0.56 -11.18 -26.36
CA VAL A 256 0.62 -10.51 -26.94
C VAL A 256 0.76 -10.90 -28.41
N TYR A 257 1.02 -9.91 -29.27
CA TYR A 257 1.20 -10.11 -30.70
C TYR A 257 2.48 -9.46 -31.19
N ALA A 258 3.11 -10.08 -32.17
CA ALA A 258 4.20 -9.50 -32.95
C ALA A 258 3.82 -9.39 -34.43
N LYS A 259 4.30 -8.36 -35.11
CA LYS A 259 4.24 -8.24 -36.57
C LYS A 259 5.63 -8.02 -37.11
N LYS A 260 5.97 -8.79 -38.15
CA LYS A 260 7.25 -8.66 -38.86
C LYS A 260 7.33 -7.34 -39.60
N ILE A 261 6.25 -6.92 -40.25
CA ILE A 261 6.17 -5.67 -41.03
C ILE A 261 5.02 -4.79 -40.49
N ARG A 262 5.23 -3.47 -40.46
CA ARG A 262 4.17 -2.48 -40.16
C ARG A 262 3.22 -2.32 -41.36
N SER A 263 2.58 -3.40 -41.76
CA SER A 263 1.53 -3.40 -42.77
C SER A 263 0.24 -3.96 -42.19
N SER A 264 -0.90 -3.42 -42.63
CA SER A 264 -2.22 -3.97 -42.32
C SER A 264 -2.41 -5.38 -42.89
N LEU A 265 -1.71 -5.70 -43.98
CA LEU A 265 -1.75 -6.99 -44.66
C LEU A 265 -0.85 -8.06 -44.01
N CYS A 266 0.00 -7.67 -43.06
CA CYS A 266 0.83 -8.61 -42.32
C CYS A 266 0.04 -9.17 -41.14
N ASP A 267 -0.21 -10.48 -41.17
CA ASP A 267 -0.89 -11.18 -40.11
C ASP A 267 -0.08 -11.14 -38.81
N PRO A 268 -0.71 -10.77 -37.69
CA PRO A 268 -0.04 -10.78 -36.40
C PRO A 268 0.22 -12.20 -35.93
N ILE A 269 1.44 -12.44 -35.45
CA ILE A 269 1.85 -13.69 -34.81
C ILE A 269 1.47 -13.58 -33.33
N LEU A 270 0.60 -14.48 -32.88
CA LEU A 270 0.23 -14.61 -31.47
C LEU A 270 1.39 -15.21 -30.68
N ILE A 271 1.75 -14.57 -29.57
CA ILE A 271 2.77 -15.02 -28.63
C ILE A 271 2.02 -15.46 -27.36
N LYS A 272 2.01 -16.76 -27.08
CA LYS A 272 1.36 -17.35 -25.91
C LYS A 272 2.33 -17.54 -24.76
N SER A 273 3.62 -17.71 -25.04
CA SER A 273 4.63 -18.03 -24.03
C SER A 273 5.99 -17.38 -24.30
N LYS A 274 6.87 -17.38 -23.29
CA LYS A 274 8.28 -16.99 -23.48
C LYS A 274 9.00 -17.89 -24.47
N ASN A 275 8.65 -19.18 -24.51
CA ASN A 275 9.23 -20.12 -25.45
C ASN A 275 8.89 -19.73 -26.90
N ASP A 276 7.69 -19.23 -27.16
CA ASP A 276 7.32 -18.71 -28.48
C ASP A 276 8.21 -17.51 -28.85
N VAL A 277 8.49 -16.62 -27.89
CA VAL A 277 9.41 -15.51 -28.09
C VAL A 277 10.81 -16.01 -28.44
N ASP A 278 11.31 -17.01 -27.73
CA ASP A 278 12.65 -17.56 -27.97
C ASP A 278 12.75 -18.25 -29.34
N ASN A 279 11.75 -19.05 -29.73
CA ASN A 279 11.65 -19.64 -31.06
C ASN A 279 11.60 -18.57 -32.17
N LEU A 280 10.86 -17.48 -31.96
CA LEU A 280 10.76 -16.39 -32.94
C LEU A 280 12.05 -15.58 -33.08
N LYS A 281 12.95 -15.60 -32.09
CA LYS A 281 14.31 -15.05 -32.23
C LYS A 281 15.21 -15.95 -33.07
N GLU A 282 15.09 -17.26 -32.87
CA GLU A 282 15.91 -18.26 -33.54
C GLU A 282 15.48 -18.53 -34.98
N ALA A 283 14.25 -18.17 -35.33
CA ALA A 283 13.73 -18.11 -36.69
C ALA A 283 14.47 -17.05 -37.51
N LYS A 284 15.72 -17.35 -37.88
CA LYS A 284 16.49 -16.63 -38.88
C LYS A 284 15.89 -16.89 -40.26
N GLU A 285 15.54 -15.80 -40.94
CA GLU A 285 15.68 -15.72 -42.39
C GLU A 285 17.04 -15.08 -42.70
#